data_AF-A0A4S4BEP5-F1
#
_entry.id   AF-A0A4S4BEP5-F1
#
_cell.length_a   1.000
_cell.length_b   1.000
_cell.length_c   1.000
_cell.angle_alpha   90.00
_cell.angle_beta   90.00
_cell.angle_gamma   90.00
#
_symmetry.space_group_name_H-M   'P 1'
#
loop_
_entity.id
_entity.type
_entity.pdbx_description
1 polymer ?
#
loop_
_entity_poly.entity_id
_entity_poly.type
_entity_poly.pdbx_seq_one_letter_code
_entity_poly.pdbx_strand_id
1 'polypeptide(L)'
;MPAGRYVKLDVFKPNGYATDRMARVSEIELYDDIAMGKTAVASDSGSAEHGPSNAVDGRDDTSWSSSATLITKDYKLQVSSDGLTYTDADTVLGNTEALTERMIPGASGRYFRLYITAPNQTAGDPTVTINDFELYDAGNLALGSTVTASTGANPTWAADGNGSTQWTSSATDADIWLKVDLGSVKRFNRWVVKQAGSNGEASDNNLFGYHLKVSEDDSADSYLMLDTVDLNTDGMTDRMINRSTFVKYKEYAYDFMKMAAAFQGIVNREGAHVFYKYEGSSDYVEYGTVSPSQDSSQWLLSDAGGFLRIKNKAEPADNIHIEDELGYAQYGGMTGDSSQWLLVPVYP
;
A
#
# COMPACT_ATOMS: atom_id res chain seq x y z
N MET A 1 -7.28 -0.83 4.77
CA MET A 1 -5.93 -0.47 5.25
C MET A 1 -5.19 -1.76 5.49
N PRO A 2 -3.99 -1.96 4.89
CA PRO A 2 -3.17 -3.09 5.26
C PRO A 2 -2.90 -3.00 6.76
N ALA A 3 -3.19 -4.08 7.45
CA ALA A 3 -2.81 -4.29 8.82
C ALA A 3 -1.76 -5.39 8.81
N GLY A 4 -0.74 -5.24 9.63
CA GLY A 4 0.32 -6.22 9.69
C GLY A 4 1.15 -6.09 10.93
N ARG A 5 1.74 -7.21 11.32
CA ARG A 5 2.76 -7.27 12.37
C ARG A 5 4.15 -7.29 11.76
N TYR A 6 4.31 -7.98 10.63
CA TYR A 6 5.59 -8.18 9.96
C TYR A 6 5.61 -7.37 8.67
N VAL A 7 6.63 -6.53 8.52
CA VAL A 7 6.87 -5.76 7.30
C VAL A 7 8.20 -6.21 6.71
N LYS A 8 8.19 -6.66 5.47
CA LYS A 8 9.35 -7.25 4.78
C LYS A 8 9.69 -6.43 3.55
N LEU A 9 10.95 -6.02 3.44
CA LEU A 9 11.58 -5.64 2.17
C LEU A 9 12.14 -6.91 1.52
N ASP A 10 11.65 -7.22 0.33
CA ASP A 10 12.09 -8.36 -0.47
C ASP A 10 12.84 -7.82 -1.69
N VAL A 11 14.16 -7.96 -1.72
CA VAL A 11 15.05 -7.22 -2.62
C VAL A 11 15.41 -8.09 -3.83
N PHE A 12 14.87 -7.75 -5.00
CA PHE A 12 15.19 -8.45 -6.25
C PHE A 12 16.33 -7.77 -7.03
N LYS A 13 16.61 -6.49 -6.77
CA LYS A 13 17.76 -5.79 -7.34
C LYS A 13 18.45 -4.88 -6.29
N PRO A 14 19.56 -5.34 -5.69
CA PRO A 14 20.12 -4.74 -4.48
C PRO A 14 20.78 -3.39 -4.66
N ASN A 15 21.29 -3.07 -5.87
CA ASN A 15 21.88 -1.78 -6.17
C ASN A 15 22.03 -1.55 -7.70
N GLY A 16 22.58 -0.39 -8.08
CA GLY A 16 22.78 0.01 -9.47
C GLY A 16 24.03 -0.56 -10.15
N TYR A 17 24.94 -1.20 -9.40
CA TYR A 17 26.17 -1.77 -9.94
C TYR A 17 25.97 -3.18 -10.52
N ALA A 18 26.77 -3.51 -11.54
CA ALA A 18 26.77 -4.85 -12.14
C ALA A 18 27.48 -5.91 -11.27
N THR A 19 28.39 -5.49 -10.39
CA THR A 19 29.29 -6.39 -9.64
C THR A 19 29.12 -6.30 -8.13
N ASP A 20 28.54 -5.21 -7.61
CA ASP A 20 28.13 -5.17 -6.21
C ASP A 20 26.73 -5.79 -6.11
N ARG A 21 26.55 -6.72 -5.20
CA ARG A 21 25.24 -7.38 -4.97
C ARG A 21 24.74 -7.16 -3.54
N MET A 22 25.35 -6.23 -2.80
CA MET A 22 24.93 -5.88 -1.44
C MET A 22 23.74 -4.92 -1.46
N ALA A 23 22.75 -5.22 -0.62
CA ALA A 23 21.65 -4.34 -0.27
C ALA A 23 22.03 -3.52 0.97
N ARG A 24 21.53 -2.29 1.03
CA ARG A 24 21.91 -1.29 2.04
C ARG A 24 20.69 -0.51 2.50
N VAL A 25 20.28 -0.73 3.76
CA VAL A 25 19.11 -0.07 4.36
C VAL A 25 19.52 0.63 5.64
N SER A 26 19.44 1.96 5.62
CA SER A 26 19.74 2.81 6.77
C SER A 26 18.56 2.93 7.70
N GLU A 27 17.34 3.04 7.18
CA GLU A 27 16.17 3.17 8.02
C GLU A 27 14.90 2.69 7.30
N ILE A 28 14.01 2.07 8.06
CA ILE A 28 12.63 1.80 7.68
C ILE A 28 11.75 2.59 8.64
N GLU A 29 10.86 3.37 8.08
CA GLU A 29 9.87 4.12 8.82
C GLU A 29 8.47 3.78 8.34
N LEU A 30 7.55 3.68 9.29
CA LEU A 30 6.14 3.41 9.03
C LEU A 30 5.32 4.40 9.84
N TYR A 31 4.35 5.05 9.20
CA TYR A 31 3.50 6.04 9.85
C TYR A 31 2.02 5.73 9.60
N ASP A 32 1.21 5.97 10.64
CA ASP A 32 -0.24 5.89 10.59
C ASP A 32 -0.82 7.29 10.34
N ASP A 33 -1.69 7.40 9.35
CA ASP A 33 -2.53 8.57 9.16
C ASP A 33 -3.65 8.56 10.19
N ILE A 34 -3.44 9.37 11.23
CA ILE A 34 -4.35 9.52 12.36
C ILE A 34 -5.58 10.36 12.01
N ALA A 35 -5.60 11.08 10.88
CA ALA A 35 -6.79 11.79 10.41
C ALA A 35 -7.82 10.84 9.78
N MET A 36 -7.36 9.69 9.30
CA MET A 36 -8.18 8.76 8.56
C MET A 36 -9.41 8.27 9.31
N GLY A 37 -10.55 8.32 8.61
CA GLY A 37 -11.85 7.87 9.11
C GLY A 37 -12.35 8.64 10.33
N LYS A 38 -11.69 9.74 10.71
CA LYS A 38 -12.16 10.62 11.77
C LYS A 38 -13.36 11.43 11.28
N THR A 39 -14.10 11.98 12.24
CA THR A 39 -15.21 12.88 11.92
C THR A 39 -14.65 14.19 11.36
N ALA A 40 -14.85 14.40 10.06
CA ALA A 40 -14.57 15.66 9.40
C ALA A 40 -15.86 16.50 9.28
N VAL A 41 -15.72 17.80 9.55
CA VAL A 41 -16.79 18.80 9.38
C VAL A 41 -16.21 19.99 8.63
N ALA A 42 -17.03 20.62 7.79
CA ALA A 42 -16.66 21.83 7.06
C ALA A 42 -17.74 22.90 7.25
N SER A 43 -17.35 24.15 7.03
CA SER A 43 -18.28 25.29 7.02
C SER A 43 -19.26 25.23 5.85
N ASP A 44 -18.89 24.54 4.76
CA ASP A 44 -19.71 24.31 3.58
C ASP A 44 -19.23 23.05 2.83
N SER A 45 -20.11 22.45 2.03
CA SER A 45 -19.81 21.33 1.15
C SER A 45 -20.59 21.49 -0.15
N GLY A 46 -19.92 21.40 -1.30
CA GLY A 46 -20.56 21.62 -2.60
C GLY A 46 -21.69 20.63 -2.91
N SER A 47 -21.63 19.43 -2.32
CA SER A 47 -22.73 18.45 -2.32
C SER A 47 -22.55 17.44 -1.19
N ALA A 48 -23.56 16.59 -0.96
CA ALA A 48 -23.43 15.45 -0.06
C ALA A 48 -22.43 14.39 -0.55
N GLU A 49 -22.21 14.31 -1.87
CA GLU A 49 -21.27 13.37 -2.50
C GLU A 49 -19.81 13.84 -2.37
N HIS A 50 -19.58 15.14 -2.22
CA HIS A 50 -18.27 15.76 -2.00
C HIS A 50 -18.15 16.31 -0.58
N GLY A 51 -18.65 15.58 0.41
CA GLY A 51 -18.62 15.98 1.81
C GLY A 51 -17.21 16.00 2.41
N PRO A 52 -17.02 16.66 3.57
CA PRO A 52 -15.72 16.77 4.23
C PRO A 52 -15.13 15.41 4.66
N SER A 53 -15.95 14.36 4.80
CA SER A 53 -15.48 13.00 5.11
C SER A 53 -14.56 12.42 4.04
N ASN A 54 -14.73 12.85 2.79
CA ASN A 54 -13.90 12.38 1.67
C ASN A 54 -12.46 12.85 1.81
N ALA A 55 -12.23 14.03 2.41
CA ALA A 55 -10.88 14.53 2.66
C ALA A 55 -10.13 13.75 3.75
N VAL A 56 -10.72 12.73 4.37
CA VAL A 56 -10.05 11.92 5.40
C VAL A 56 -10.37 10.44 5.23
N ASP A 57 -10.85 10.01 4.07
CA ASP A 57 -11.22 8.62 3.84
C ASP A 57 -10.05 7.78 3.30
N GLY A 58 -8.94 8.44 2.92
CA GLY A 58 -7.75 7.83 2.34
C GLY A 58 -7.98 7.31 0.92
N ARG A 59 -8.96 7.83 0.17
CA ARG A 59 -9.22 7.46 -1.21
C ARG A 59 -8.82 8.58 -2.16
N ASP A 60 -8.06 8.22 -3.19
CA ASP A 60 -7.57 9.14 -4.22
C ASP A 60 -8.63 9.48 -5.29
N ASP A 61 -9.74 8.74 -5.32
CA ASP A 61 -10.86 8.92 -6.24
C ASP A 61 -12.03 9.74 -5.67
N THR A 62 -11.93 10.17 -4.40
CA THR A 62 -12.91 11.05 -3.77
C THR A 62 -12.28 12.39 -3.38
N SER A 63 -13.12 13.38 -3.10
CA SER A 63 -12.65 14.68 -2.60
C SER A 63 -13.73 15.40 -1.82
N TRP A 64 -13.30 16.23 -0.87
CA TRP A 64 -14.09 17.38 -0.44
C TRP A 64 -13.87 18.49 -1.46
N SER A 65 -14.86 18.68 -2.34
CA SER A 65 -14.79 19.67 -3.42
C SER A 65 -16.14 20.34 -3.60
N SER A 66 -16.10 21.57 -4.13
CA SER A 66 -17.29 22.20 -4.69
C SER A 66 -17.34 22.27 -6.22
N SER A 67 -16.29 21.90 -6.97
CA SER A 67 -16.32 21.94 -8.47
C SER A 67 -15.12 21.36 -9.29
N ALA A 68 -14.17 20.62 -8.72
CA ALA A 68 -13.01 19.97 -9.40
C ALA A 68 -11.76 20.81 -9.80
N THR A 69 -10.59 20.14 -9.79
CA THR A 69 -9.20 20.48 -10.21
C THR A 69 -8.60 21.83 -9.81
N LEU A 70 -8.98 22.41 -8.67
CA LEU A 70 -8.35 23.61 -8.14
C LEU A 70 -7.37 23.30 -7.02
N ILE A 71 -6.28 24.07 -6.95
CA ILE A 71 -5.27 23.95 -5.90
C ILE A 71 -5.59 24.95 -4.80
N THR A 72 -5.76 24.46 -3.58
CA THR A 72 -6.00 25.34 -2.43
C THR A 72 -4.76 26.21 -2.20
N LYS A 73 -4.94 27.54 -2.21
CA LYS A 73 -3.84 28.51 -2.37
C LYS A 73 -3.23 28.95 -1.03
N ASP A 74 -4.03 29.57 -0.16
CA ASP A 74 -3.55 30.07 1.13
C ASP A 74 -4.38 29.44 2.25
N TYR A 75 -3.71 28.85 3.23
CA TYR A 75 -4.37 28.19 4.34
C TYR A 75 -3.43 28.05 5.54
N LYS A 76 -4.03 27.73 6.68
CA LYS A 76 -3.32 27.47 7.93
C LYS A 76 -3.71 26.11 8.46
N LEU A 77 -2.73 25.37 9.00
CA LEU A 77 -3.04 24.27 9.90
C LEU A 77 -3.23 24.85 11.29
N GLN A 78 -4.37 24.57 11.90
CA GLN A 78 -4.68 25.00 13.26
C GLN A 78 -4.96 23.79 14.15
N VAL A 79 -4.61 23.92 15.43
CA VAL A 79 -4.76 22.87 16.44
C VAL A 79 -5.54 23.38 17.64
N SER A 80 -6.33 22.50 18.26
CA SER A 80 -7.15 22.81 19.43
C SER A 80 -7.31 21.57 20.32
N SER A 81 -7.40 21.80 21.64
CA SER A 81 -7.71 20.76 22.63
C SER A 81 -9.21 20.63 22.90
N ASP A 82 -9.98 21.71 22.72
CA ASP A 82 -11.40 21.82 23.10
C ASP A 82 -12.36 21.96 21.90
N GLY A 83 -11.83 22.21 20.70
CA GLY A 83 -12.61 22.41 19.49
C GLY A 83 -13.24 23.80 19.39
N LEU A 84 -12.94 24.70 20.33
CA LEU A 84 -13.47 26.06 20.42
C LEU A 84 -12.36 27.09 20.16
N THR A 85 -11.21 26.92 20.83
CA THR A 85 -10.07 27.82 20.71
C THR A 85 -8.98 27.15 19.89
N TYR A 86 -8.61 27.79 18.78
CA TYR A 86 -7.60 27.27 17.86
C TYR A 86 -6.36 28.14 17.84
N THR A 87 -5.19 27.51 17.76
CA THR A 87 -3.90 28.18 17.53
C THR A 87 -3.32 27.75 16.19
N ASP A 88 -2.67 28.69 15.49
CA ASP A 88 -1.96 28.42 14.24
C ASP A 88 -0.73 27.54 14.52
N ALA A 89 -0.68 26.37 13.89
CA ALA A 89 0.45 25.45 13.92
C ALA A 89 1.35 25.58 12.68
N ASP A 90 0.78 25.93 11.52
CA ASP A 90 1.51 26.22 10.28
C ASP A 90 0.75 27.22 9.41
N THR A 91 1.44 27.85 8.46
CA THR A 91 0.86 28.76 7.46
C THR A 91 1.48 28.50 6.09
N VAL A 92 0.61 28.29 5.11
CA VAL A 92 0.95 28.12 3.69
C VAL A 92 0.35 29.28 2.91
N LEU A 93 1.17 29.91 2.08
CA LEU A 93 0.77 31.05 1.23
C LEU A 93 1.25 30.81 -0.20
N GLY A 94 0.41 31.19 -1.16
CA GLY A 94 0.70 31.17 -2.59
C GLY A 94 0.88 29.77 -3.17
N ASN A 95 0.27 28.74 -2.58
CA ASN A 95 0.46 27.37 -3.03
C ASN A 95 -0.01 27.18 -4.48
N THR A 96 0.84 26.52 -5.26
CA THR A 96 0.59 26.11 -6.65
C THR A 96 0.80 24.61 -6.84
N GLU A 97 1.13 23.87 -5.78
CA GLU A 97 1.41 22.44 -5.83
C GLU A 97 0.17 21.64 -5.43
N ALA A 98 -0.08 20.53 -6.13
CA ALA A 98 -1.18 19.62 -5.85
C ALA A 98 -0.97 18.82 -4.55
N LEU A 99 0.27 18.71 -4.09
CA LEU A 99 0.65 18.09 -2.82
C LEU A 99 1.37 19.12 -1.96
N THR A 100 0.97 19.24 -0.71
CA THR A 100 1.71 19.99 0.31
C THR A 100 2.04 19.08 1.46
N GLU A 101 3.32 18.78 1.61
CA GLU A 101 3.84 17.97 2.71
C GLU A 101 4.64 18.85 3.68
N ARG A 102 4.32 18.76 4.97
CA ARG A 102 4.85 19.66 6.01
C ARG A 102 5.16 18.87 7.27
N MET A 103 6.38 19.01 7.79
CA MET A 103 6.71 18.58 9.15
C MET A 103 6.30 19.69 10.12
N ILE A 104 5.47 19.35 11.11
CA ILE A 104 4.94 20.31 12.09
C ILE A 104 5.44 19.95 13.50
N PRO A 105 6.60 20.49 13.94
CA PRO A 105 7.18 20.13 15.23
C PRO A 105 6.31 20.56 16.40
N GLY A 106 5.99 19.63 17.29
CA GLY A 106 5.36 19.94 18.58
C GLY A 106 3.88 20.30 18.53
N ALA A 107 3.20 20.14 17.39
CA ALA A 107 1.74 20.27 17.34
C ALA A 107 1.07 19.09 18.05
N SER A 108 0.25 19.39 19.06
CA SER A 108 -0.52 18.39 19.79
C SER A 108 -1.90 18.96 20.12
N GLY A 109 -2.94 18.19 19.83
CA GLY A 109 -4.33 18.57 20.09
C GLY A 109 -5.30 17.45 19.74
N ARG A 110 -6.57 17.71 20.02
CA ARG A 110 -7.68 16.79 19.72
C ARG A 110 -8.38 17.15 18.41
N TYR A 111 -8.36 18.42 18.05
CA TYR A 111 -9.02 18.94 16.86
C TYR A 111 -7.98 19.63 16.00
N PHE A 112 -7.96 19.25 14.73
CA PHE A 112 -7.13 19.88 13.70
C PHE A 112 -8.07 20.53 12.69
N ARG A 113 -7.69 21.72 12.21
CA ARG A 113 -8.48 22.50 11.27
C ARG A 113 -7.60 23.05 10.17
N LEU A 114 -7.96 22.77 8.93
CA LEU A 114 -7.45 23.46 7.77
C LEU A 114 -8.24 24.77 7.60
N TYR A 115 -7.66 25.89 8.01
CA TYR A 115 -8.29 27.21 7.93
C TYR A 115 -7.86 27.92 6.65
N ILE A 116 -8.75 27.90 5.65
CA ILE A 116 -8.48 28.42 4.31
C ILE A 116 -8.65 29.94 4.29
N THR A 117 -7.61 30.64 3.85
CA THR A 117 -7.58 32.11 3.76
C THR A 117 -7.62 32.62 2.32
N ALA A 118 -7.26 31.79 1.35
CA ALA A 118 -7.51 32.01 -0.07
C ALA A 118 -7.80 30.65 -0.75
N PRO A 119 -9.00 30.45 -1.31
CA PRO A 119 -9.47 29.15 -1.75
C PRO A 119 -8.77 28.61 -2.99
N ASN A 120 -8.43 29.48 -3.95
CA ASN A 120 -7.71 29.11 -5.17
C ASN A 120 -7.03 30.34 -5.80
N GLN A 121 -6.43 30.18 -6.98
CA GLN A 121 -5.64 31.19 -7.69
C GLN A 121 -6.51 32.25 -8.39
N THR A 122 -7.80 31.97 -8.61
CA THR A 122 -8.74 32.84 -9.31
C THR A 122 -9.42 33.81 -8.34
N ALA A 123 -9.24 35.11 -8.58
CA ALA A 123 -9.85 36.13 -7.74
C ALA A 123 -11.40 36.07 -7.80
N GLY A 124 -12.03 35.97 -6.63
CA GLY A 124 -13.49 35.94 -6.51
C GLY A 124 -14.14 34.56 -6.67
N ASP A 125 -13.36 33.52 -6.96
CA ASP A 125 -13.84 32.14 -6.97
C ASP A 125 -13.70 31.53 -5.56
N PRO A 126 -14.79 31.17 -4.87
CA PRO A 126 -14.74 30.59 -3.53
C PRO A 126 -14.42 29.10 -3.49
N THR A 127 -14.21 28.45 -4.65
CA THR A 127 -14.11 26.99 -4.74
C THR A 127 -12.84 26.45 -4.07
N VAL A 128 -13.04 25.46 -3.20
CA VAL A 128 -11.98 24.70 -2.52
C VAL A 128 -12.05 23.26 -3.03
N THR A 129 -10.88 22.63 -3.15
CA THR A 129 -10.79 21.19 -3.35
C THR A 129 -9.68 20.64 -2.48
N ILE A 130 -10.04 19.65 -1.66
CA ILE A 130 -9.13 18.85 -0.84
C ILE A 130 -9.44 17.39 -1.16
N ASN A 131 -8.51 16.74 -1.83
CA ASN A 131 -8.64 15.31 -2.13
C ASN A 131 -8.41 14.51 -0.85
N ASP A 132 -7.32 14.80 -0.15
CA ASP A 132 -7.00 14.17 1.12
C ASP A 132 -6.36 15.18 2.09
N PHE A 133 -6.59 14.95 3.37
CA PHE A 133 -6.05 15.68 4.50
C PHE A 133 -5.56 14.65 5.52
N GLU A 134 -4.28 14.34 5.39
CA GLU A 134 -3.64 13.31 6.20
C GLU A 134 -2.85 13.97 7.33
N LEU A 135 -2.88 13.34 8.51
CA LEU A 135 -2.05 13.72 9.63
C LEU A 135 -1.28 12.49 10.07
N TYR A 136 0.04 12.57 10.03
CA TYR A 136 0.90 11.50 10.51
C TYR A 136 1.35 11.81 11.93
N ASP A 137 1.23 10.84 12.83
CA ASP A 137 1.95 10.97 14.09
C ASP A 137 3.47 10.98 13.81
N ALA A 138 4.25 11.68 14.64
CA ALA A 138 5.70 11.73 14.47
C ALA A 138 6.40 10.41 14.90
N GLY A 139 5.63 9.38 15.24
CA GLY A 139 6.15 8.12 15.77
C GLY A 139 6.40 7.13 14.64
N ASN A 140 7.66 6.96 14.25
CA ASN A 140 8.03 5.81 13.41
C ASN A 140 7.61 4.51 14.14
N LEU A 141 6.61 3.80 13.61
CA LEU A 141 6.07 2.59 14.20
C LEU A 141 7.06 1.41 14.21
N ALA A 142 8.10 1.49 13.38
CA ALA A 142 9.20 0.54 13.32
C ALA A 142 10.31 0.87 14.33
N LEU A 143 10.37 2.08 14.90
CA LEU A 143 11.45 2.51 15.79
C LEU A 143 11.62 1.55 16.99
N GLY A 144 12.84 1.04 17.18
CA GLY A 144 13.20 0.10 18.23
C GLY A 144 12.61 -1.31 18.07
N SER A 145 11.98 -1.60 16.92
CA SER A 145 11.40 -2.91 16.63
C SER A 145 12.48 -3.97 16.42
N THR A 146 12.09 -5.24 16.55
CA THR A 146 13.00 -6.35 16.22
C THR A 146 13.13 -6.45 14.71
N VAL A 147 14.37 -6.45 14.22
CA VAL A 147 14.66 -6.58 12.78
C VAL A 147 15.49 -7.83 12.53
N THR A 148 15.09 -8.60 11.54
CA THR A 148 15.81 -9.78 11.03
C THR A 148 16.09 -9.59 9.55
N ALA A 149 17.11 -10.25 9.02
CA ALA A 149 17.48 -10.17 7.61
C ALA A 149 17.99 -11.52 7.10
N SER A 150 18.06 -11.68 5.78
CA SER A 150 18.57 -12.88 5.12
C SER A 150 20.03 -13.18 5.52
N THR A 151 20.89 -12.18 5.39
CA THR A 151 22.32 -12.22 5.71
C THR A 151 22.82 -10.86 6.20
N GLY A 152 24.11 -10.75 6.49
CA GLY A 152 24.75 -9.49 6.85
C GLY A 152 24.78 -9.23 8.35
N ALA A 153 25.25 -8.03 8.72
CA ALA A 153 25.40 -7.63 10.12
C ALA A 153 24.43 -6.49 10.47
N ASN A 154 24.02 -6.45 11.73
CA ASN A 154 23.26 -5.35 12.35
C ASN A 154 21.92 -5.00 11.67
N PRO A 155 21.01 -5.96 11.41
CA PRO A 155 19.69 -5.66 10.83
C PRO A 155 18.90 -4.64 11.66
N THR A 156 19.09 -4.60 12.98
CA THR A 156 18.42 -3.67 13.90
C THR A 156 18.74 -2.20 13.62
N TRP A 157 19.83 -1.89 12.92
CA TRP A 157 20.16 -0.52 12.53
C TRP A 157 19.16 0.07 11.54
N ALA A 158 18.45 -0.76 10.78
CA ALA A 158 17.37 -0.26 9.92
C ALA A 158 16.15 0.26 10.70
N ALA A 159 16.13 0.19 12.04
CA ALA A 159 15.01 0.63 12.86
C ALA A 159 15.46 1.34 14.15
N ASP A 160 16.69 1.86 14.20
CA ASP A 160 17.27 2.44 15.41
C ASP A 160 17.12 3.97 15.52
N GLY A 161 16.57 4.63 14.50
CA GLY A 161 16.39 6.09 14.48
C GLY A 161 17.68 6.86 14.15
N ASN A 162 18.75 6.17 13.77
CA ASN A 162 20.05 6.77 13.51
C ASN A 162 20.37 6.73 12.01
N GLY A 163 20.20 7.86 11.34
CA GLY A 163 20.53 7.98 9.91
C GLY A 163 21.99 7.76 9.53
N SER A 164 22.90 7.53 10.50
CA SER A 164 24.30 7.20 10.27
C SER A 164 24.65 5.71 10.34
N THR A 165 23.71 4.85 10.76
CA THR A 165 23.87 3.39 10.80
C THR A 165 23.13 2.74 9.62
N GLN A 166 23.49 1.49 9.31
CA GLN A 166 22.94 0.79 8.15
C GLN A 166 23.11 -0.73 8.23
N TRP A 167 22.05 -1.46 7.91
CA TRP A 167 22.18 -2.88 7.57
C TRP A 167 22.75 -3.05 6.16
N THR A 168 23.72 -3.97 6.02
CA THR A 168 24.30 -4.37 4.73
C THR A 168 24.23 -5.88 4.57
N SER A 169 23.65 -6.37 3.47
CA SER A 169 23.58 -7.80 3.16
C SER A 169 24.94 -8.38 2.73
N SER A 170 25.05 -9.70 2.64
CA SER A 170 26.20 -10.35 2.00
C SER A 170 26.16 -10.18 0.49
N ALA A 171 27.30 -9.91 -0.15
CA ALA A 171 27.42 -9.81 -1.62
C ALA A 171 27.17 -11.14 -2.35
N THR A 172 27.07 -12.25 -1.64
CA THR A 172 26.84 -13.59 -2.20
C THR A 172 25.44 -14.12 -1.95
N ASP A 173 24.59 -13.32 -1.31
CA ASP A 173 23.22 -13.70 -1.02
C ASP A 173 22.38 -13.70 -2.30
N ALA A 174 21.63 -14.78 -2.49
CA ALA A 174 20.77 -14.97 -3.65
C ALA A 174 19.31 -14.59 -3.36
N ASP A 175 18.94 -14.44 -2.09
CA ASP A 175 17.59 -14.14 -1.62
C ASP A 175 17.65 -13.08 -0.52
N ILE A 176 17.76 -11.82 -0.93
CA ILE A 176 18.05 -10.70 -0.03
C ILE A 176 16.74 -10.15 0.54
N TRP A 177 16.62 -10.13 1.87
CA TRP A 177 15.48 -9.52 2.54
C TRP A 177 15.82 -8.93 3.89
N LEU A 178 14.99 -7.99 4.34
CA LEU A 178 14.99 -7.44 5.69
C LEU A 178 13.54 -7.33 6.19
N LYS A 179 13.29 -7.77 7.42
CA LYS A 179 11.97 -7.87 8.02
C LYS A 179 11.93 -7.22 9.40
N VAL A 180 10.92 -6.39 9.62
CA VAL A 180 10.61 -5.75 10.89
C VAL A 180 9.42 -6.47 11.55
N ASP A 181 9.57 -6.92 12.80
CA ASP A 181 8.45 -7.35 13.67
C ASP A 181 8.02 -6.18 14.56
N LEU A 182 6.83 -5.63 14.28
CA LEU A 182 6.23 -4.50 14.96
C LEU A 182 5.71 -4.85 16.38
N GLY A 183 5.82 -6.11 16.80
CA GLY A 183 5.40 -6.64 18.10
C GLY A 183 3.91 -6.98 18.20
N SER A 184 3.07 -6.29 17.42
CA SER A 184 1.64 -6.57 17.26
C SER A 184 1.17 -6.14 15.88
N VAL A 185 -0.03 -6.55 15.47
CA VAL A 185 -0.66 -6.03 14.26
C VAL A 185 -0.87 -4.52 14.42
N LYS A 186 -0.33 -3.73 13.48
CA LYS A 186 -0.48 -2.27 13.39
C LYS A 186 -1.05 -1.89 12.04
N ARG A 187 -1.65 -0.71 11.98
CA ARG A 187 -2.05 -0.05 10.71
C ARG A 187 -1.00 1.01 10.39
N PHE A 188 -0.76 1.19 9.10
CA PHE A 188 0.10 2.23 8.55
C PHE A 188 -0.33 2.46 7.10
N ASN A 189 -0.09 3.65 6.58
CA ASN A 189 -0.40 4.04 5.21
C ASN A 189 0.70 4.88 4.56
N ARG A 190 1.74 5.22 5.30
CA ARG A 190 2.98 5.79 4.74
C ARG A 190 4.15 4.92 5.14
N TRP A 191 5.06 4.73 4.20
CA TRP A 191 6.29 4.01 4.42
C TRP A 191 7.47 4.77 3.85
N VAL A 192 8.58 4.73 4.58
CA VAL A 192 9.84 5.35 4.18
C VAL A 192 10.94 4.30 4.28
N VAL A 193 11.78 4.23 3.25
CA VAL A 193 13.02 3.47 3.27
C VAL A 193 14.16 4.41 2.94
N LYS A 194 15.01 4.67 3.94
CA LYS A 194 16.27 5.40 3.77
C LYS A 194 17.40 4.41 3.49
N GLN A 195 18.24 4.77 2.54
CA GLN A 195 19.19 3.87 1.92
C GLN A 195 20.59 4.47 1.96
N ALA A 196 21.54 3.85 1.27
CA ALA A 196 22.94 4.25 1.27
C ALA A 196 23.14 5.77 1.02
N GLY A 197 22.45 6.33 0.03
CA GLY A 197 22.52 7.75 -0.30
C GLY A 197 21.99 8.67 0.82
N SER A 198 20.98 8.26 1.59
CA SER A 198 20.53 9.01 2.77
C SER A 198 21.57 9.04 3.89
N ASN A 199 22.47 8.05 3.92
CA ASN A 199 23.64 8.01 4.80
C ASN A 199 24.91 8.60 4.16
N GLY A 200 24.79 9.32 3.04
CA GLY A 200 25.90 10.00 2.37
C GLY A 200 26.79 9.11 1.50
N GLU A 201 26.40 7.86 1.23
CA GLU A 201 27.09 7.02 0.24
C GLU A 201 26.72 7.41 -1.21
N ALA A 202 27.42 6.83 -2.18
CA ALA A 202 27.11 7.03 -3.60
C ALA A 202 25.68 6.53 -3.93
N SER A 203 24.97 7.24 -4.81
CA SER A 203 23.60 6.88 -5.21
C SER A 203 23.48 5.48 -5.81
N ASP A 204 24.54 5.00 -6.45
CA ASP A 204 24.56 3.65 -7.01
C ASP A 204 24.47 2.54 -5.95
N ASN A 205 24.76 2.86 -4.67
CA ASN A 205 24.60 1.94 -3.53
C ASN A 205 23.15 1.85 -3.02
N ASN A 206 22.23 2.68 -3.52
CA ASN A 206 20.81 2.60 -3.17
C ASN A 206 20.21 1.30 -3.70
N LEU A 207 19.28 0.69 -2.94
CA LEU A 207 18.41 -0.36 -3.47
C LEU A 207 17.73 0.15 -4.72
N PHE A 208 17.84 -0.66 -5.77
CA PHE A 208 17.36 -0.31 -7.08
C PHE A 208 15.99 -0.93 -7.36
N GLY A 209 15.76 -2.15 -6.87
CA GLY A 209 14.50 -2.86 -7.03
C GLY A 209 14.16 -3.75 -5.83
N TYR A 210 12.98 -3.53 -5.26
CA TYR A 210 12.49 -4.26 -4.10
C TYR A 210 10.98 -4.15 -3.95
N HIS A 211 10.44 -5.07 -3.17
CA HIS A 211 9.04 -5.16 -2.82
C HIS A 211 8.83 -4.83 -1.35
N LEU A 212 7.81 -4.04 -1.03
CA LEU A 212 7.29 -3.91 0.32
C LEU A 212 6.18 -4.94 0.51
N LYS A 213 6.34 -5.83 1.49
CA LYS A 213 5.37 -6.89 1.81
C LYS A 213 4.94 -6.79 3.28
N VAL A 214 3.74 -7.27 3.60
CA VAL A 214 3.19 -7.29 4.95
C VAL A 214 2.55 -8.63 5.30
N SER A 215 2.65 -9.04 6.56
CA SER A 215 1.99 -10.23 7.10
C SER A 215 1.55 -10.01 8.56
N GLU A 216 0.48 -10.69 8.98
CA GLU A 216 0.04 -10.73 10.37
C GLU A 216 0.76 -11.82 11.19
N ASP A 217 1.22 -12.91 10.55
CA ASP A 217 1.67 -14.14 11.22
C ASP A 217 3.06 -14.65 10.80
N ASP A 218 3.73 -14.00 9.85
CA ASP A 218 5.05 -14.35 9.31
C ASP A 218 5.13 -15.72 8.59
N SER A 219 4.00 -16.37 8.33
CA SER A 219 4.00 -17.58 7.50
C SER A 219 4.36 -17.23 6.06
N ALA A 220 5.14 -18.08 5.38
CA ALA A 220 5.67 -17.79 4.05
C ALA A 220 4.59 -17.41 3.02
N ASP A 221 3.38 -17.97 3.16
CA ASP A 221 2.26 -17.76 2.24
C ASP A 221 1.32 -16.62 2.66
N SER A 222 1.55 -15.96 3.79
CA SER A 222 0.69 -14.87 4.29
C SER A 222 1.10 -13.47 3.83
N TYR A 223 2.26 -13.35 3.17
CA TYR A 223 2.80 -12.05 2.79
C TYR A 223 2.03 -11.45 1.62
N LEU A 224 1.36 -10.34 1.90
CA LEU A 224 0.69 -9.49 0.91
C LEU A 224 1.68 -8.46 0.36
N MET A 225 1.71 -8.29 -0.95
CA MET A 225 2.45 -7.22 -1.61
C MET A 225 1.76 -5.87 -1.37
N LEU A 226 2.49 -4.88 -0.87
CA LEU A 226 2.00 -3.52 -0.65
C LEU A 226 2.43 -2.55 -1.74
N ASP A 227 3.70 -2.61 -2.15
CA ASP A 227 4.25 -1.75 -3.18
C ASP A 227 5.46 -2.42 -3.85
N THR A 228 5.76 -1.95 -5.06
CA THR A 228 6.96 -2.32 -5.80
C THR A 228 7.74 -1.06 -6.17
N VAL A 229 9.03 -1.10 -5.88
CA VAL A 229 9.99 -0.12 -6.35
C VAL A 229 10.88 -0.82 -7.35
N ASP A 230 11.04 -0.21 -8.52
CA ASP A 230 12.04 -0.58 -9.50
C ASP A 230 12.68 0.68 -10.06
N LEU A 231 13.87 0.53 -10.64
CA LEU A 231 14.68 1.61 -11.21
C LEU A 231 14.98 2.75 -10.23
N ASN A 232 15.03 2.46 -8.92
CA ASN A 232 15.27 3.50 -7.92
C ASN A 232 16.72 4.01 -7.96
N THR A 233 16.85 5.32 -8.03
CA THR A 233 18.13 6.03 -7.91
C THR A 233 18.20 6.89 -6.65
N ASP A 234 17.07 7.08 -5.95
CA ASP A 234 16.97 8.00 -4.84
C ASP A 234 17.45 7.35 -3.53
N GLY A 235 18.10 8.17 -2.70
CA GLY A 235 18.58 7.75 -1.37
C GLY A 235 17.44 7.44 -0.40
N MET A 236 16.24 7.93 -0.70
CA MET A 236 15.04 7.77 0.11
C MET A 236 13.87 7.42 -0.80
N THR A 237 13.15 6.37 -0.44
CA THR A 237 11.81 6.13 -0.96
C THR A 237 10.82 6.49 0.11
N ASP A 238 9.91 7.41 -0.19
CA ASP A 238 8.90 7.91 0.73
C ASP A 238 7.58 7.93 -0.03
N ARG A 239 6.70 7.01 0.33
CA ARG A 239 5.48 6.76 -0.43
C ARG A 239 4.32 6.50 0.51
N MET A 240 3.16 7.00 0.08
CA MET A 240 1.90 6.50 0.59
C MET A 240 1.67 5.11 0.02
N ILE A 241 1.05 4.24 0.82
CA ILE A 241 0.55 2.97 0.33
C ILE A 241 -0.61 3.29 -0.61
N ASN A 242 -0.34 3.18 -1.91
CA ASN A 242 -1.32 3.47 -2.93
C ASN A 242 -2.45 2.43 -2.86
N ARG A 243 -3.63 2.88 -2.43
CA ARG A 243 -4.81 2.02 -2.33
C ARG A 243 -5.35 1.62 -3.68
N SER A 244 -5.09 2.37 -4.76
CA SER A 244 -5.43 1.95 -6.12
C SER A 244 -4.70 0.68 -6.54
N THR A 245 -3.61 0.29 -5.88
CA THR A 245 -2.96 -1.01 -6.06
C THR A 245 -3.80 -2.13 -5.43
N PHE A 246 -4.30 -1.93 -4.20
CA PHE A 246 -5.26 -2.84 -3.55
C PHE A 246 -6.59 -2.92 -4.29
N VAL A 247 -7.10 -1.77 -4.75
CA VAL A 247 -8.32 -1.68 -5.54
C VAL A 247 -8.09 -2.27 -6.90
N LYS A 248 -7.02 -1.97 -7.67
CA LYS A 248 -6.71 -2.64 -8.96
C LYS A 248 -6.51 -4.14 -8.83
N TYR A 249 -5.86 -4.66 -7.80
CA TYR A 249 -5.75 -6.12 -7.68
C TYR A 249 -7.10 -6.77 -7.32
N LYS A 250 -7.97 -6.08 -6.56
CA LYS A 250 -9.39 -6.48 -6.39
C LYS A 250 -10.26 -6.20 -7.63
N GLU A 251 -10.05 -5.10 -8.35
CA GLU A 251 -10.81 -4.58 -9.50
C GLU A 251 -10.42 -5.29 -10.78
N TYR A 252 -9.15 -5.61 -11.03
CA TYR A 252 -8.79 -6.50 -12.14
C TYR A 252 -9.34 -7.90 -11.90
N ALA A 253 -9.33 -8.41 -10.66
CA ALA A 253 -10.02 -9.66 -10.34
C ALA A 253 -11.55 -9.52 -10.49
N TYR A 254 -12.14 -8.37 -10.14
CA TYR A 254 -13.58 -8.09 -10.14
C TYR A 254 -14.15 -7.65 -11.51
N ASP A 255 -13.38 -6.96 -12.36
CA ASP A 255 -13.66 -6.54 -13.73
C ASP A 255 -13.42 -7.69 -14.70
N PHE A 256 -12.41 -8.53 -14.44
CA PHE A 256 -12.30 -9.87 -15.03
C PHE A 256 -13.56 -10.69 -14.75
N MET A 257 -14.14 -10.58 -13.54
CA MET A 257 -15.42 -11.22 -13.19
C MET A 257 -16.67 -10.49 -13.74
N LYS A 258 -16.61 -9.18 -14.04
CA LYS A 258 -17.74 -8.34 -14.49
C LYS A 258 -17.88 -8.14 -15.99
N MET A 259 -16.83 -8.36 -16.79
CA MET A 259 -16.90 -8.23 -18.27
C MET A 259 -17.88 -9.21 -18.94
N ALA A 260 -18.47 -10.12 -18.17
CA ALA A 260 -19.52 -11.04 -18.57
C ALA A 260 -20.92 -10.49 -18.21
N ALA A 261 -21.57 -9.76 -19.12
CA ALA A 261 -22.95 -9.30 -18.92
C ALA A 261 -23.99 -10.45 -18.79
N ALA A 262 -23.57 -11.70 -18.96
CA ALA A 262 -24.24 -12.89 -18.50
C ALA A 262 -23.17 -13.88 -18.01
N PHE A 263 -23.36 -14.36 -16.77
CA PHE A 263 -22.63 -15.45 -16.10
C PHE A 263 -21.49 -16.14 -16.89
N GLN A 264 -20.26 -16.05 -16.40
CA GLN A 264 -19.12 -16.84 -16.88
C GLN A 264 -18.54 -17.67 -15.73
N GLY A 265 -18.60 -19.00 -15.86
CA GLY A 265 -17.81 -19.94 -15.05
C GLY A 265 -16.49 -20.28 -15.75
N ILE A 266 -15.55 -20.90 -15.03
CA ILE A 266 -14.30 -21.42 -15.60
C ILE A 266 -14.42 -22.95 -15.65
N VAL A 267 -14.22 -23.56 -16.83
CA VAL A 267 -14.34 -25.01 -17.02
C VAL A 267 -13.00 -25.57 -17.47
N ASN A 268 -12.55 -26.66 -16.84
CA ASN A 268 -11.39 -27.42 -17.31
C ASN A 268 -11.78 -28.30 -18.51
N ARG A 269 -10.86 -28.49 -19.48
CA ARG A 269 -10.98 -29.34 -20.69
C ARG A 269 -11.51 -30.77 -20.42
N GLU A 270 -11.33 -31.31 -19.21
CA GLU A 270 -11.80 -32.65 -18.86
C GLU A 270 -13.22 -32.71 -18.24
N GLY A 271 -13.92 -31.58 -18.13
CA GLY A 271 -15.35 -31.57 -17.76
C GLY A 271 -15.67 -31.72 -16.28
N ALA A 272 -14.70 -31.57 -15.38
CA ALA A 272 -14.97 -31.40 -13.94
C ALA A 272 -15.22 -29.92 -13.62
N HIS A 273 -16.39 -29.62 -13.07
CA HIS A 273 -16.89 -28.25 -12.90
C HIS A 273 -16.29 -27.54 -11.67
N VAL A 274 -15.92 -26.26 -11.83
CA VAL A 274 -15.78 -25.29 -10.73
C VAL A 274 -16.76 -24.15 -10.99
N PHE A 275 -17.74 -23.97 -10.09
CA PHE A 275 -18.75 -22.93 -10.20
C PHE A 275 -18.48 -21.83 -9.16
N TYR A 276 -18.51 -20.58 -9.62
CA TYR A 276 -18.46 -19.39 -8.78
C TYR A 276 -19.85 -18.73 -8.75
N LYS A 277 -20.37 -18.38 -7.56
CA LYS A 277 -21.57 -17.55 -7.41
C LYS A 277 -21.27 -16.35 -6.52
N TYR A 278 -21.66 -15.15 -6.96
CA TYR A 278 -21.63 -13.92 -6.18
C TYR A 278 -23.03 -13.56 -5.67
N GLU A 279 -23.19 -13.34 -4.37
CA GLU A 279 -24.36 -12.65 -3.79
C GLU A 279 -23.93 -11.67 -2.68
N GLY A 280 -23.51 -10.45 -3.06
CA GLY A 280 -23.56 -9.25 -2.20
C GLY A 280 -22.59 -9.14 -1.01
N SER A 281 -22.32 -7.88 -0.64
CA SER A 281 -21.68 -7.24 0.54
C SER A 281 -20.65 -7.94 1.44
N SER A 282 -20.15 -9.13 1.12
CA SER A 282 -19.13 -9.83 1.90
C SER A 282 -18.00 -10.29 1.00
N ASP A 283 -16.77 -9.99 1.39
CA ASP A 283 -15.50 -10.26 0.69
C ASP A 283 -15.12 -11.76 0.63
N TYR A 284 -16.06 -12.68 0.34
CA TYR A 284 -15.80 -14.12 0.24
C TYR A 284 -16.27 -14.72 -1.10
N VAL A 285 -15.57 -15.77 -1.54
CA VAL A 285 -15.89 -16.59 -2.72
C VAL A 285 -16.23 -18.01 -2.23
N GLU A 286 -17.43 -18.52 -2.54
CA GLU A 286 -17.91 -19.81 -2.07
C GLU A 286 -17.91 -20.90 -3.15
N TYR A 287 -17.65 -22.14 -2.74
CA TYR A 287 -18.05 -23.36 -3.45
C TYR A 287 -18.96 -24.19 -2.52
N GLY A 288 -20.20 -24.46 -2.94
CA GLY A 288 -21.16 -25.24 -2.13
C GLY A 288 -21.54 -24.62 -0.77
N THR A 289 -22.23 -25.38 0.08
CA THR A 289 -22.61 -24.95 1.45
C THR A 289 -21.48 -25.29 2.42
N VAL A 290 -20.56 -24.35 2.64
CA VAL A 290 -19.36 -24.57 3.47
C VAL A 290 -19.11 -23.35 4.35
N SER A 291 -18.77 -23.57 5.62
CA SER A 291 -18.64 -22.50 6.62
C SER A 291 -17.38 -21.66 6.39
N PRO A 292 -17.41 -20.31 6.55
CA PRO A 292 -16.25 -19.43 6.36
C PRO A 292 -15.03 -19.73 7.27
N SER A 293 -15.23 -20.52 8.32
CA SER A 293 -14.17 -20.97 9.22
C SER A 293 -13.45 -22.24 8.76
N GLN A 294 -13.85 -22.85 7.65
CA GLN A 294 -13.22 -24.07 7.13
C GLN A 294 -12.10 -23.71 6.16
N ASP A 295 -10.93 -24.34 6.35
CA ASP A 295 -9.72 -24.05 5.56
C ASP A 295 -9.93 -24.27 4.05
N SER A 296 -10.79 -25.21 3.64
CA SER A 296 -11.11 -25.44 2.23
C SER A 296 -11.86 -24.28 1.57
N SER A 297 -12.47 -23.41 2.36
CA SER A 297 -13.18 -22.20 1.91
C SER A 297 -12.32 -20.93 1.97
N GLN A 298 -11.05 -21.05 2.39
CA GLN A 298 -10.13 -19.93 2.55
C GLN A 298 -9.06 -19.98 1.46
N TRP A 299 -8.96 -18.93 0.65
CA TRP A 299 -8.01 -18.82 -0.45
C TRP A 299 -7.14 -17.58 -0.29
N LEU A 300 -5.83 -17.72 -0.50
CA LEU A 300 -4.81 -16.72 -0.22
C LEU A 300 -4.14 -16.23 -1.51
N LEU A 301 -3.86 -14.93 -1.57
CA LEU A 301 -3.04 -14.33 -2.62
C LEU A 301 -1.57 -14.36 -2.21
N SER A 302 -0.70 -14.93 -3.04
CA SER A 302 0.75 -15.03 -2.77
C SER A 302 1.57 -14.71 -4.01
N ASP A 303 2.67 -13.96 -3.85
CA ASP A 303 3.66 -13.72 -4.90
C ASP A 303 4.66 -14.88 -5.00
N ALA A 304 5.01 -15.27 -6.22
CA ALA A 304 5.97 -16.35 -6.47
C ALA A 304 6.87 -16.06 -7.68
N GLY A 305 7.81 -15.14 -7.52
CA GLY A 305 8.79 -14.80 -8.55
C GLY A 305 8.21 -13.94 -9.68
N GLY A 306 7.37 -12.95 -9.34
CA GLY A 306 6.74 -12.04 -10.31
C GLY A 306 5.36 -12.48 -10.79
N PHE A 307 4.79 -13.54 -10.19
CA PHE A 307 3.46 -14.06 -10.51
C PHE A 307 2.54 -13.96 -9.31
N LEU A 308 1.28 -13.54 -9.53
CA LEU A 308 0.25 -13.57 -8.49
C LEU A 308 -0.40 -14.95 -8.47
N ARG A 309 -0.37 -15.63 -7.33
CA ARG A 309 -1.03 -16.93 -7.14
C ARG A 309 -2.22 -16.83 -6.20
N ILE A 310 -3.28 -17.58 -6.50
CA ILE A 310 -4.42 -17.84 -5.60
C ILE A 310 -4.28 -19.29 -5.13
N LYS A 311 -4.07 -19.50 -3.83
CA LYS A 311 -3.86 -20.82 -3.21
C LYS A 311 -5.00 -21.20 -2.28
N ASN A 312 -5.45 -22.45 -2.30
CA ASN A 312 -6.38 -22.95 -1.29
C ASN A 312 -5.64 -23.28 0.00
N LYS A 313 -6.23 -22.97 1.15
CA LYS A 313 -5.61 -23.25 2.45
C LYS A 313 -5.66 -24.73 2.85
N ALA A 314 -6.63 -25.52 2.37
CA ALA A 314 -6.68 -26.97 2.59
C ALA A 314 -5.84 -27.77 1.57
N GLU A 315 -5.71 -27.28 0.33
CA GLU A 315 -4.97 -27.95 -0.77
C GLU A 315 -3.95 -26.99 -1.43
N PRO A 316 -2.84 -26.64 -0.76
CA PRO A 316 -1.89 -25.60 -1.21
C PRO A 316 -0.99 -26.01 -2.40
N ALA A 317 -1.11 -27.25 -2.88
CA ALA A 317 -0.47 -27.71 -4.12
C ALA A 317 -1.25 -27.25 -5.37
N ASP A 318 -2.52 -26.90 -5.21
CA ASP A 318 -3.47 -26.56 -6.25
C ASP A 318 -3.64 -25.04 -6.33
N ASN A 319 -2.85 -24.41 -7.20
CA ASN A 319 -2.72 -22.96 -7.27
C ASN A 319 -3.09 -22.44 -8.65
N ILE A 320 -3.86 -21.36 -8.71
CA ILE A 320 -4.06 -20.60 -9.94
C ILE A 320 -3.03 -19.48 -9.95
N HIS A 321 -2.21 -19.36 -10.99
CA HIS A 321 -1.25 -18.25 -11.15
C HIS A 321 -1.63 -17.36 -12.32
N ILE A 322 -1.39 -16.06 -12.17
CA ILE A 322 -1.62 -15.03 -13.19
C ILE A 322 -0.25 -14.46 -13.56
N GLU A 323 0.10 -14.55 -14.83
CA GLU A 323 1.35 -14.00 -15.36
C GLU A 323 1.17 -12.54 -15.79
N ASP A 324 2.09 -11.70 -15.30
CA ASP A 324 2.10 -10.23 -15.43
C ASP A 324 1.98 -9.70 -16.87
N GLU A 325 2.46 -10.41 -17.91
CA GLU A 325 2.66 -9.76 -19.21
C GLU A 325 1.66 -10.12 -20.31
N LEU A 326 0.71 -11.03 -20.07
CA LEU A 326 -0.19 -11.52 -21.14
C LEU A 326 -1.66 -11.72 -20.75
N GLY A 327 -2.03 -11.57 -19.47
CA GLY A 327 -3.43 -11.62 -19.02
C GLY A 327 -4.07 -13.02 -18.97
N TYR A 328 -3.27 -14.09 -18.89
CA TYR A 328 -3.76 -15.47 -18.80
C TYR A 328 -3.52 -16.08 -17.40
N ALA A 329 -4.47 -16.89 -16.93
CA ALA A 329 -4.37 -17.67 -15.71
C ALA A 329 -3.98 -19.14 -16.01
N GLN A 330 -3.11 -19.72 -15.19
CA GLN A 330 -2.56 -21.07 -15.33
C GLN A 330 -2.66 -21.85 -14.00
N TYR A 331 -2.56 -23.19 -14.02
CA TYR A 331 -2.73 -24.05 -12.83
C TYR A 331 -1.81 -25.29 -12.85
N GLY A 332 -1.25 -25.64 -11.69
CA GLY A 332 -0.50 -26.90 -11.44
C GLY A 332 1.03 -26.79 -11.43
N GLY A 333 1.71 -27.85 -10.98
CA GLY A 333 3.18 -27.92 -10.86
C GLY A 333 3.89 -28.65 -12.03
N MET A 334 4.94 -28.00 -12.56
CA MET A 334 6.07 -28.49 -13.40
C MET A 334 6.04 -28.29 -14.94
N THR A 335 7.13 -27.64 -15.40
CA THR A 335 7.97 -27.82 -16.62
C THR A 335 7.33 -28.18 -17.97
N GLY A 336 7.35 -27.22 -18.90
CA GLY A 336 7.15 -27.44 -20.34
C GLY A 336 6.00 -26.62 -20.93
N ASP A 337 6.14 -26.22 -22.21
CA ASP A 337 5.29 -25.25 -22.91
C ASP A 337 3.77 -25.44 -22.75
N SER A 338 3.20 -24.55 -21.93
CA SER A 338 1.84 -24.02 -21.84
C SER A 338 0.66 -24.88 -22.32
N SER A 339 -0.17 -25.31 -21.36
CA SER A 339 -1.59 -25.60 -21.59
C SER A 339 -2.38 -24.29 -21.57
N GLN A 340 -2.94 -23.90 -22.72
CA GLN A 340 -3.75 -22.70 -22.89
C GLN A 340 -5.23 -23.02 -22.60
N TRP A 341 -5.93 -22.18 -21.83
CA TRP A 341 -7.36 -22.31 -21.54
C TRP A 341 -8.21 -21.44 -22.47
N LEU A 342 -9.36 -21.95 -22.90
CA LEU A 342 -10.29 -21.27 -23.82
C LEU A 342 -11.55 -20.84 -23.06
N LEU A 343 -11.95 -19.58 -23.22
CA LEU A 343 -13.27 -19.10 -22.78
C LEU A 343 -14.36 -19.76 -23.63
N VAL A 344 -15.37 -20.38 -22.99
CA VAL A 344 -16.51 -20.96 -23.70
C VAL A 344 -17.83 -20.38 -23.21
N PRO A 345 -18.76 -20.01 -24.11
CA PRO A 345 -20.12 -19.63 -23.74
C PRO A 345 -20.88 -20.85 -23.22
N VAL A 346 -21.55 -20.71 -22.08
CA VAL A 346 -22.51 -21.72 -21.59
C VAL A 346 -23.91 -21.18 -21.86
N TYR A 347 -24.62 -21.78 -22.81
CA TYR A 347 -26.05 -21.54 -22.99
C TYR A 347 -26.83 -22.35 -21.92
N PRO A 348 -28.06 -21.91 -21.54
CA PRO A 348 -28.81 -22.46 -20.42
C PRO A 348 -28.96 -23.98 -20.42
#